data_AF-A0A3N0UBB4-F1
#
_entry.id   AF-A0A3N0UBB4-F1
#
_cell.length_a   1.000
_cell.length_b   1.000
_cell.length_c   1.000
_cell.angle_alpha   90.00
_cell.angle_beta   90.00
_cell.angle_gamma   90.00
#
_symmetry.space_group_name_H-M   'P 1'
#
loop_
_entity.id
_entity.type
_entity.pdbx_description
1 polymer ?
#
loop_
_entity_poly.entity_id
_entity_poly.type
_entity_poly.pdbx_seq_one_letter_code
_entity_poly.pdbx_strand_id
1 'polypeptide(L)'
;MVISTFALFWALCVICVINMARYYSSLRVLLLVLRDCDPLLYQYVDGRGFFTTHGQPSKQLRLVRYIYSQRYLDHHDPEFIRRCERVRGQFLLTSALCGLVIVSLIALLVWH
;
A
#
# COMPACT_ATOMS: atom_id res chain seq x y z
N MET A 1 -24.58 -15.52 -20.58
CA MET A 1 -23.13 -15.77 -20.44
C MET A 1 -22.82 -15.82 -18.95
N VAL A 2 -22.78 -17.02 -18.36
CA VAL A 2 -22.55 -17.15 -16.91
C VAL A 2 -21.05 -17.07 -16.69
N ILE A 3 -20.56 -15.96 -16.14
CA ILE A 3 -19.17 -15.91 -15.71
C ILE A 3 -19.04 -16.87 -14.53
N SER A 4 -18.15 -17.86 -14.64
CA SER A 4 -17.89 -18.81 -13.54
C SER A 4 -17.40 -18.05 -12.31
N THR A 5 -17.96 -18.36 -11.13
CA THR A 5 -17.53 -17.78 -9.84
C THR A 5 -16.01 -17.91 -9.64
N PHE A 6 -15.42 -19.00 -10.13
CA PHE A 6 -13.98 -19.24 -10.12
C PHE A 6 -13.21 -18.22 -10.99
N ALA A 7 -13.76 -17.86 -12.15
CA ALA A 7 -13.17 -16.86 -13.04
C ALA A 7 -13.27 -15.44 -12.45
N LEU A 8 -14.37 -15.11 -11.77
CA LEU A 8 -14.52 -13.84 -11.04
C LEU A 8 -13.50 -13.73 -9.91
N PHE A 9 -13.31 -14.81 -9.13
CA PHE A 9 -12.31 -14.83 -8.07
C PHE A 9 -10.89 -14.61 -8.61
N TRP A 10 -10.52 -15.30 -9.69
CA TRP A 10 -9.22 -15.09 -10.34
C TRP A 10 -9.05 -13.67 -10.89
N ALA A 11 -10.08 -13.09 -11.50
CA ALA A 11 -10.05 -11.70 -11.94
C ALA A 11 -9.81 -10.74 -10.76
N LEU A 12 -10.49 -10.94 -9.63
CA LEU A 12 -10.29 -10.18 -8.40
C LEU A 12 -8.86 -10.33 -7.86
N CYS A 13 -8.32 -11.55 -7.86
CA CYS A 13 -6.92 -11.82 -7.47
C CYS A 13 -5.93 -11.05 -8.37
N VAL A 14 -6.11 -11.10 -9.69
CA VAL A 14 -5.26 -10.36 -10.63
C VAL A 14 -5.34 -8.85 -10.40
N ILE A 15 -6.56 -8.30 -10.23
CA ILE A 15 -6.77 -6.88 -9.91
C ILE A 15 -6.08 -6.52 -8.58
N CYS A 16 -6.18 -7.38 -7.58
CA CYS A 16 -5.52 -7.19 -6.29
C CYS A 16 -3.99 -7.14 -6.44
N VAL A 17 -3.39 -8.07 -7.19
CA VAL A 17 -1.94 -8.11 -7.45
C VAL A 17 -1.48 -6.86 -8.21
N ILE A 18 -2.22 -6.44 -9.24
CA ILE A 18 -1.92 -5.21 -10.00
C ILE A 18 -1.98 -3.99 -9.07
N ASN A 19 -2.99 -3.89 -8.21
CA ASN A 19 -3.10 -2.79 -7.25
C ASN A 19 -1.98 -2.81 -6.21
N MET A 20 -1.59 -3.98 -5.70
CA MET A 20 -0.41 -4.14 -4.86
C MET A 20 0.85 -3.65 -5.56
N ALA A 21 1.10 -4.06 -6.81
CA ALA A 21 2.26 -3.62 -7.58
C ALA A 21 2.29 -2.09 -7.77
N ARG A 22 1.12 -1.49 -8.04
CA ARG A 22 0.98 -0.02 -8.13
C ARG A 22 1.25 0.68 -6.81
N TYR A 23 0.76 0.12 -5.70
CA TYR A 23 1.03 0.62 -4.36
C TYR A 23 2.53 0.58 -4.04
N TYR A 24 3.19 -0.56 -4.27
CA TYR A 24 4.63 -0.71 -4.06
C TYR A 24 5.46 0.28 -4.90
N SER A 25 5.12 0.46 -6.17
CA SER A 25 5.78 1.41 -7.05
C SER A 25 5.64 2.86 -6.53
N SER A 26 4.43 3.23 -6.10
CA SER A 26 4.16 4.58 -5.60
C SER A 26 4.85 4.84 -4.25
N LEU A 27 4.93 3.82 -3.40
CA LEU A 27 5.64 3.87 -2.12
C LEU A 27 7.15 4.02 -2.31
N ARG A 28 7.75 3.35 -3.31
CA ARG A 28 9.16 3.53 -3.68
C ARG A 28 9.45 4.96 -4.08
N VAL A 29 8.62 5.54 -4.95
CA VAL A 29 8.75 6.94 -5.35
C VAL A 29 8.61 7.87 -4.15
N LEU A 30 7.64 7.61 -3.27
CA LEU A 30 7.47 8.39 -2.05
C LEU A 30 8.71 8.33 -1.15
N LEU A 31 9.32 7.16 -0.98
CA LEU A 31 10.54 7.00 -0.17
C LEU A 31 11.76 7.71 -0.78
N LEU A 32 11.83 7.78 -2.11
CA LEU A 32 12.88 8.56 -2.79
C LEU A 32 12.69 10.06 -2.50
N VAL A 33 11.48 10.59 -2.69
CA VAL A 33 11.19 12.01 -2.40
C VAL A 33 11.36 12.32 -0.90
N LEU A 34 10.93 11.41 -0.02
CA LEU A 34 11.10 11.54 1.43
C LEU A 34 12.57 11.68 1.82
N ARG A 35 13.48 11.00 1.12
CA ARG A 35 14.93 11.12 1.36
C ARG A 35 15.42 12.56 1.17
N ASP A 36 14.87 13.27 0.19
CA ASP A 36 15.27 14.63 -0.15
C ASP A 36 14.56 15.67 0.73
N CYS A 37 13.28 15.45 1.07
CA CYS A 37 12.51 16.38 1.91
C CYS A 37 12.81 16.27 3.41
N ASP A 38 12.91 15.04 3.94
CA ASP A 38 13.11 14.77 5.37
C ASP A 38 14.02 13.54 5.59
N PRO A 39 15.35 13.73 5.57
CA PRO A 39 16.31 12.64 5.71
C PRO A 39 16.25 11.99 7.11
N LEU A 40 15.81 12.73 8.13
CA LEU A 40 15.63 12.24 9.49
C LEU A 40 14.49 11.22 9.56
N LEU A 41 13.34 11.55 8.96
CA LEU A 41 12.21 10.62 8.86
C LEU A 41 12.57 9.41 7.98
N TYR A 42 13.29 9.61 6.87
CA TYR A 42 13.78 8.53 6.01
C TYR A 42 14.67 7.52 6.77
N GLN A 43 15.59 8.01 7.60
CA GLN A 43 16.44 7.15 8.43
C GLN A 43 15.63 6.45 9.54
N TYR A 44 14.66 7.15 10.12
CA TYR A 44 13.79 6.63 11.17
C TYR A 44 12.84 5.52 10.69
N VAL A 45 12.39 5.56 9.43
CA VAL A 45 11.61 4.47 8.79
C VAL A 45 12.48 3.41 8.12
N ASP A 46 13.80 3.50 8.27
CA ASP A 46 14.75 2.56 7.66
C ASP A 46 14.59 2.45 6.14
N GLY A 47 14.60 3.60 5.46
CA GLY A 47 14.28 3.69 4.04
C GLY A 47 15.17 2.82 3.12
N ARG A 48 16.39 2.49 3.56
CA ARG A 48 17.31 1.57 2.83
C ARG A 48 16.87 0.11 2.94
N GLY A 49 16.38 -0.30 4.11
CA GLY A 49 15.89 -1.65 4.39
C GLY A 49 14.39 -1.84 4.12
N PHE A 50 13.66 -0.78 3.73
CA PHE A 50 12.20 -0.75 3.72
C PHE A 50 11.53 -1.87 2.92
N PHE A 51 12.11 -2.32 1.81
CA PHE A 51 11.56 -3.42 0.97
C PHE A 51 12.29 -4.76 1.14
N THR A 52 13.21 -4.86 2.10
CA THR A 52 13.97 -6.10 2.33
C THR A 52 13.14 -7.07 3.16
N THR A 53 13.32 -8.38 2.93
CA THR A 53 12.65 -9.46 3.67
C THR A 53 13.00 -9.47 5.17
N HIS A 54 14.07 -8.79 5.57
CA HIS A 54 14.48 -8.54 6.96
C HIS A 54 13.98 -7.20 7.53
N GLY A 55 13.24 -6.42 6.74
CA GLY A 55 12.68 -5.13 7.16
C GLY A 55 11.73 -5.33 8.33
N GLN A 56 11.97 -4.59 9.43
CA GLN A 56 11.11 -4.68 10.61
C GLN A 56 9.70 -4.18 10.26
N PRO A 57 8.66 -5.03 10.35
CA PRO A 57 7.28 -4.64 10.00
C PRO A 57 6.77 -3.51 10.91
N SER A 58 7.29 -3.42 12.15
CA SER A 58 7.02 -2.33 13.08
C SER A 58 7.48 -0.96 12.58
N LYS A 59 8.56 -0.89 11.78
CA LYS A 59 9.04 0.36 11.16
C LYS A 59 8.23 0.73 9.92
N GLN A 60 7.82 -0.25 9.11
CA GLN A 60 6.93 -0.02 7.97
C GLN A 60 5.56 0.52 8.43
N LEU A 61 5.02 -0.02 9.52
CA LEU A 61 3.77 0.45 10.12
C LEU A 61 3.88 1.91 10.57
N ARG A 62 5.08 2.39 10.88
CA ARG A 62 5.32 3.77 11.32
C ARG A 62 5.13 4.77 10.17
N LEU A 63 5.63 4.45 8.98
CA LEU A 63 5.39 5.26 7.78
C LEU A 63 3.90 5.27 7.43
N VAL A 64 3.25 4.10 7.49
CA VAL A 64 1.79 4.01 7.26
C VAL A 64 1.02 4.84 8.28
N ARG A 65 1.38 4.77 9.57
CA ARG A 65 0.76 5.58 10.63
C ARG A 65 0.98 7.08 10.40
N TYR A 66 2.17 7.50 9.95
CA TYR A 66 2.47 8.88 9.60
C TYR A 66 1.60 9.40 8.44
N ILE A 67 1.46 8.59 7.38
CA ILE A 67 0.57 8.90 6.24
C ILE A 67 -0.89 8.90 6.71
N TYR A 68 -1.28 7.98 7.59
CA TYR A 68 -2.64 7.91 8.10
C TYR A 68 -3.01 9.09 9.00
N SER A 69 -2.09 9.56 9.84
CA SER A 69 -2.28 10.72 10.73
C SER A 69 -2.13 12.07 10.03
N GLN A 70 -1.97 12.08 8.70
CA GLN A 70 -1.89 13.28 7.85
C GLN A 70 -0.78 14.27 8.23
N ARG A 71 0.28 13.80 8.91
CA ARG A 71 1.43 14.63 9.33
C ARG A 71 2.25 15.18 8.17
N TYR A 72 2.00 14.70 6.95
CA TYR A 72 2.60 15.23 5.73
C TYR A 72 2.01 16.58 5.31
N LEU A 73 0.85 17.00 5.84
CA LEU A 73 0.25 18.30 5.50
C LEU A 73 1.05 19.49 6.02
N ASP A 74 1.87 19.26 7.05
CA ASP A 74 2.76 20.27 7.63
C ASP A 74 4.01 20.52 6.76
N HIS A 75 4.24 19.71 5.71
CA HIS A 75 5.36 19.92 4.79
C HIS A 75 5.07 21.02 3.77
N HIS A 76 6.08 21.84 3.48
CA HIS A 76 5.96 22.96 2.54
C HIS A 76 5.96 22.51 1.07
N ASP A 77 6.35 21.27 0.76
CA ASP A 77 6.44 20.76 -0.60
C ASP A 77 5.08 20.20 -1.09
N PRO A 78 4.39 20.88 -2.03
CA PRO A 78 3.09 20.44 -2.54
C PRO A 78 3.20 19.15 -3.36
N GLU A 79 4.36 18.85 -3.96
CA GLU A 79 4.55 17.58 -4.66
C GLU A 79 4.62 16.42 -3.66
N PHE A 80 5.33 16.59 -2.54
CA PHE A 80 5.36 15.58 -1.47
C PHE A 80 3.96 15.28 -0.91
N ILE A 81 3.18 16.32 -0.61
CA ILE A 81 1.80 16.18 -0.10
C ILE A 81 0.95 15.36 -1.08
N ARG A 82 0.94 15.73 -2.37
CA ARG A 82 0.15 15.05 -3.41
C ARG A 82 0.54 13.58 -3.58
N ARG A 83 1.82 13.24 -3.39
CA ARG A 83 2.31 11.85 -3.45
C ARG A 83 1.84 11.06 -2.23
N CYS A 84 1.93 11.63 -1.04
CA CYS A 84 1.41 11.03 0.20
C CYS A 84 -0.10 10.74 0.10
N GLU A 85 -0.89 11.68 -0.41
CA GLU A 85 -2.33 11.48 -0.62
C GLU A 85 -2.64 10.35 -1.61
N ARG A 86 -1.91 10.30 -2.74
CA ARG A 86 -2.06 9.22 -3.71
C ARG A 86 -1.73 7.87 -3.11
N VAL A 87 -0.63 7.76 -2.37
CA VAL A 87 -0.21 6.51 -1.71
C VAL A 87 -1.22 6.09 -0.65
N ARG A 88 -1.78 7.04 0.12
CA ARG A 88 -2.86 6.78 1.08
C ARG A 88 -4.09 6.19 0.40
N GLY A 89 -4.53 6.78 -0.72
CA GLY A 89 -5.67 6.27 -1.48
C GLY A 89 -5.42 4.86 -2.02
N GLN A 90 -4.22 4.61 -2.55
CA GLN A 90 -3.82 3.28 -3.02
C GLN A 90 -3.75 2.25 -1.90
N PHE A 91 -3.28 2.65 -0.71
CA PHE A 91 -3.25 1.79 0.47
C PHE A 91 -4.67 1.36 0.86
N LEU A 92 -5.60 2.31 0.96
CA LEU A 92 -7.00 2.02 1.29
C LEU A 92 -7.62 1.08 0.25
N LEU A 93 -7.46 1.39 -1.04
CA LEU A 93 -8.03 0.58 -2.12
C LEU A 93 -7.43 -0.84 -2.15
N THR A 94 -6.11 -0.96 -1.97
CA THR A 94 -5.43 -2.26 -1.92
C THR A 94 -5.88 -3.05 -0.70
N SER A 95 -5.98 -2.43 0.48
CA SER A 95 -6.43 -3.10 1.70
C SER A 95 -7.88 -3.60 1.59
N ALA A 96 -8.76 -2.81 0.97
CA ALA A 96 -10.15 -3.20 0.70
C ALA A 96 -10.21 -4.38 -0.30
N LEU A 97 -9.42 -4.34 -1.38
CA LEU A 97 -9.35 -5.43 -2.35
C LEU A 97 -8.80 -6.71 -1.73
N CYS A 98 -7.74 -6.63 -0.92
CA CYS A 98 -7.22 -7.78 -0.18
C CYS A 98 -8.28 -8.37 0.76
N GLY A 99 -8.98 -7.53 1.52
CA GLY A 99 -10.10 -7.97 2.36
C GLY A 99 -11.21 -8.66 1.57
N LEU A 100 -11.57 -8.10 0.41
CA LEU A 100 -12.57 -8.68 -0.48
C LEU A 100 -12.13 -10.03 -1.04
N VAL A 101 -10.85 -10.18 -1.41
CA VAL A 101 -10.27 -11.47 -1.84
C VAL A 101 -10.36 -12.51 -0.70
N ILE A 102 -10.02 -12.12 0.54
CA ILE A 102 -10.12 -13.02 1.70
C ILE A 102 -11.56 -13.44 1.96
N VAL A 103 -12.51 -12.51 1.96
CA VAL A 103 -13.94 -12.81 2.15
C VAL A 103 -14.44 -13.72 1.03
N SER A 104 -14.03 -13.47 -0.22
CA SER A 104 -14.39 -14.29 -1.37
C SER A 104 -13.80 -15.70 -1.27
N LEU A 105 -12.57 -15.84 -0.77
CA LEU A 105 -11.94 -17.13 -0.50
C LEU A 105 -12.70 -17.91 0.59
N ILE A 106 -13.05 -17.26 1.70
CA ILE A 106 -13.83 -17.88 2.78
C ILE A 106 -15.20 -18.32 2.26
N ALA A 107 -15.87 -17.47 1.49
CA ALA A 107 -17.16 -17.81 0.89
C ALA A 107 -17.05 -19.04 -0.03
N LEU A 108 -15.99 -19.14 -0.85
CA LEU A 108 -15.73 -20.31 -1.68
C LEU A 108 -15.45 -21.57 -0.85
N LEU A 109 -14.69 -21.45 0.23
CA LEU A 109 -14.36 -22.58 1.13
C LEU A 109 -15.57 -23.06 1.94
N VAL A 110 -16.53 -22.19 2.25
CA VAL A 110 -17.75 -22.56 2.98
C VAL A 110 -18.79 -23.18 2.05
N TRP A 111 -18.84 -22.75 0.79
CA TRP A 111 -19.83 -23.21 -0.19
C TRP A 111 -19.41 -24.50 -0.94
N HIS A 112 -18.14 -24.90 -0.84
CA HIS A 112 -17.57 -26.08 -1.49
C HIS A 112 -17.18 -27.13 -0.46
#